data_AF-A0A382Z2W6-F1
#
_entry.id   AF-A0A382Z2W6-F1
#
_cell.length_a   1.000
_cell.length_b   1.000
_cell.length_c   1.000
_cell.angle_alpha   90.00
_cell.angle_beta   90.00
_cell.angle_gamma   90.00
#
_symmetry.space_group_name_H-M   'P 1'
#
loop_
_entity.id
_entity.type
_entity.pdbx_description
1 polymer ?
#
loop_
_entity_poly.entity_id
_entity_poly.type
_entity_poly.pdbx_seq_one_letter_code
_entity_poly.pdbx_strand_id
1 'polypeptide(L)'
;MSSAITSKLVKKFVPVRKSSARKGDNGKVLVLGGSYIYHGAPALASLAALKTGADLVYTCVPKINVQSTRAVSPNLIVIPLVDSKLTRGAVNKLLGQIPDDLDSATIGMGLSIQDPEALKLLVKSLLDRDVRLSLDASALVNYILP
;
A
#
# COMPACT_ATOMS: atom_id res chain seq x y z
N MET A 1 -20.04 -24.12 1.57
CA MET A 1 -19.83 -24.48 0.15
C MET A 1 -18.88 -23.47 -0.45
N SER A 2 -17.64 -23.84 -0.80
CA SER A 2 -16.76 -22.92 -1.53
C SER A 2 -17.22 -22.88 -2.99
N SER A 3 -17.80 -21.76 -3.42
CA SER A 3 -17.99 -21.51 -4.85
C SER A 3 -16.61 -21.40 -5.51
N ALA A 4 -16.35 -22.26 -6.48
CA ALA A 4 -15.10 -22.21 -7.24
C ALA A 4 -14.97 -20.86 -7.96
N ILE A 5 -13.78 -20.25 -7.90
CA ILE A 5 -13.49 -19.01 -8.62
C ILE A 5 -13.33 -19.35 -10.10
N THR A 6 -14.24 -18.85 -10.95
CA THR A 6 -14.23 -19.09 -12.40
C THR A 6 -13.85 -17.83 -13.17
N SER A 7 -13.34 -17.98 -14.39
CA SER A 7 -13.02 -16.83 -15.27
C SER A 7 -14.23 -15.94 -15.54
N LYS A 8 -15.43 -16.53 -15.68
CA LYS A 8 -16.70 -15.80 -15.84
C LYS A 8 -17.04 -14.97 -14.61
N LEU A 9 -16.74 -15.45 -13.40
CA LEU A 9 -16.92 -14.70 -12.17
C LEU A 9 -15.94 -13.53 -12.10
N VAL A 10 -14.63 -13.78 -12.33
CA VAL A 10 -13.57 -12.76 -12.26
C VAL A 10 -13.84 -11.61 -13.23
N LYS A 11 -14.24 -11.90 -14.47
CA LYS A 11 -14.56 -10.88 -15.49
C LYS A 11 -15.63 -9.87 -15.05
N LYS A 12 -16.51 -10.23 -14.10
CA LYS A 12 -17.54 -9.31 -13.58
C LYS A 12 -16.96 -8.26 -12.62
N PHE A 13 -15.79 -8.50 -12.04
CA PHE A 13 -15.14 -7.61 -11.08
C PHE A 13 -14.01 -6.77 -11.70
N VAL A 14 -13.59 -7.07 -12.94
CA VAL A 14 -12.59 -6.26 -13.64
C VAL A 14 -13.25 -4.97 -14.14
N PRO A 15 -12.79 -3.78 -13.68
CA PRO A 15 -13.39 -2.51 -14.09
C PRO A 15 -13.09 -2.21 -15.57
N VAL A 16 -14.04 -1.56 -16.24
CA VAL A 16 -13.87 -1.09 -17.63
C VAL A 16 -13.06 0.20 -17.63
N ARG A 17 -12.03 0.28 -18.47
CA ARG A 17 -11.25 1.50 -18.66
C ARG A 17 -11.98 2.45 -19.60
N LYS A 18 -12.41 3.61 -19.10
CA LYS A 18 -13.10 4.63 -19.91
C LYS A 18 -12.09 5.27 -20.89
N SER A 19 -12.53 5.55 -22.11
CA SER A 19 -11.69 6.24 -23.12
C SER A 19 -11.31 7.66 -22.71
N SER A 20 -12.11 8.30 -21.87
CA SER A 20 -11.86 9.64 -21.33
C SER A 20 -11.04 9.64 -20.03
N ALA A 21 -10.65 8.47 -19.52
CA ALA A 21 -9.97 8.36 -18.23
C ALA A 21 -8.58 9.03 -18.27
N ARG A 22 -8.22 9.67 -17.17
CA ARG A 22 -6.92 10.31 -16.93
C ARG A 22 -6.15 9.56 -15.84
N LYS A 23 -4.87 9.89 -15.73
CA LYS A 23 -3.99 9.36 -14.68
C LYS A 23 -4.60 9.67 -13.30
N GLY A 24 -4.90 8.62 -12.56
CA GLY A 24 -5.50 8.69 -11.22
C GLY A 24 -6.96 8.23 -11.20
N ASP A 25 -7.63 8.15 -12.35
CA ASP A 25 -9.03 7.68 -12.44
C ASP A 25 -9.14 6.16 -12.30
N ASN A 26 -8.06 5.41 -12.55
CA ASN A 26 -8.05 3.95 -12.49
C ASN A 26 -7.30 3.41 -11.27
N GLY A 27 -7.16 4.22 -10.22
CA GLY A 27 -6.65 3.79 -8.92
C GLY A 27 -5.36 4.48 -8.49
N LYS A 28 -5.39 4.99 -7.26
CA LYS A 28 -4.27 5.49 -6.47
C LYS A 28 -4.07 4.55 -5.28
N VAL A 29 -2.96 3.82 -5.29
CA VAL A 29 -2.66 2.74 -4.33
C VAL A 29 -1.48 3.15 -3.47
N LEU A 30 -1.63 3.02 -2.16
CA LEU A 30 -0.50 3.07 -1.21
C LEU A 30 -0.02 1.65 -0.92
N VAL A 31 1.30 1.44 -0.95
CA VAL A 31 1.95 0.23 -0.46
C VAL A 31 2.91 0.62 0.65
N LEU A 32 2.64 0.19 1.88
CA LEU A 32 3.50 0.46 3.03
C LEU A 32 4.14 -0.83 3.51
N GLY A 33 5.46 -0.89 3.46
CA GLY A 33 6.19 -2.07 3.88
C GLY A 33 7.70 -1.87 3.94
N GLY A 34 8.40 -2.99 4.01
CA GLY A 34 9.85 -3.04 3.99
C GLY A 34 10.51 -2.81 5.34
N SER A 35 11.71 -3.36 5.44
CA SER A 35 12.63 -3.26 6.57
C SER A 35 14.04 -3.36 6.03
N TYR A 36 15.03 -3.34 6.92
CA TYR A 36 16.44 -3.56 6.56
C TYR A 36 16.65 -4.87 5.77
N ILE A 37 15.95 -5.95 6.17
CA ILE A 37 16.09 -7.27 5.55
C ILE A 37 15.08 -7.42 4.39
N TYR A 38 13.80 -7.14 4.65
CA TYR A 38 12.70 -7.46 3.72
C TYR A 38 12.35 -6.31 2.76
N HIS A 39 13.34 -5.74 2.09
CA HIS A 39 13.17 -4.60 1.18
C HIS A 39 12.41 -4.93 -0.11
N GLY A 40 12.47 -6.18 -0.60
CA GLY A 40 11.85 -6.58 -1.87
C GLY A 40 10.34 -6.77 -1.81
N ALA A 41 9.78 -7.14 -0.66
CA ALA A 41 8.35 -7.42 -0.50
C ALA A 41 7.44 -6.24 -0.91
N PRO A 42 7.64 -4.99 -0.44
CA PRO A 42 6.83 -3.85 -0.88
C PRO A 42 7.04 -3.50 -2.36
N ALA A 43 8.22 -3.76 -2.93
CA ALA A 43 8.46 -3.54 -4.35
C ALA A 43 7.65 -4.52 -5.22
N LEU A 44 7.58 -5.80 -4.83
CA LEU A 44 6.78 -6.81 -5.53
C LEU A 44 5.29 -6.48 -5.51
N ALA A 45 4.74 -6.11 -4.35
CA ALA A 45 3.34 -5.71 -4.24
C ALA A 45 3.03 -4.46 -5.07
N SER A 46 3.95 -3.49 -5.09
CA SER A 46 3.80 -2.27 -5.88
C SER A 46 3.81 -2.54 -7.39
N LEU A 47 4.70 -3.42 -7.86
CA LEU A 47 4.70 -3.87 -9.25
C LEU A 47 3.43 -4.63 -9.62
N ALA A 48 2.91 -5.46 -8.71
CA ALA A 48 1.66 -6.17 -8.93
C ALA A 48 0.49 -5.20 -9.09
N ALA A 49 0.39 -4.18 -8.21
CA ALA A 49 -0.63 -3.13 -8.31
C ALA A 49 -0.59 -2.42 -9.68
N LEU A 50 0.60 -2.03 -10.16
CA LEU A 50 0.76 -1.45 -11.50
C LEU A 50 0.32 -2.42 -12.60
N LYS A 51 0.73 -3.70 -12.52
CA LYS A 51 0.36 -4.73 -13.52
C LYS A 51 -1.14 -5.01 -13.55
N THR A 52 -1.85 -4.79 -12.44
CA THR A 52 -3.32 -4.93 -12.38
C THR A 52 -4.09 -3.70 -12.84
N GLY A 53 -3.40 -2.65 -13.30
CA GLY A 53 -4.01 -1.48 -13.94
C GLY A 53 -4.16 -0.25 -13.05
N ALA A 54 -3.58 -0.23 -11.85
CA ALA A 54 -3.52 0.98 -11.03
C ALA A 54 -2.69 2.07 -11.74
N ASP A 55 -3.21 3.30 -11.78
CA ASP A 55 -2.52 4.41 -12.45
C ASP A 55 -1.37 4.97 -11.61
N LEU A 56 -1.53 4.98 -10.28
CA LEU A 56 -0.61 5.60 -9.35
C LEU A 56 -0.33 4.65 -8.18
N VAL A 57 0.95 4.32 -7.98
CA VAL A 57 1.39 3.48 -6.86
C VAL A 57 2.43 4.22 -6.05
N TYR A 58 2.04 4.57 -4.82
CA TYR A 58 2.87 5.20 -3.81
C TYR A 58 3.48 4.11 -2.95
N THR A 59 4.79 3.89 -3.09
CA THR A 59 5.52 2.84 -2.36
C THR A 59 6.27 3.47 -1.20
N CYS A 60 5.78 3.28 0.02
CA CYS A 60 6.39 3.79 1.22
C CYS A 60 7.27 2.73 1.89
N VAL A 61 8.57 3.04 2.01
CA VAL A 61 9.61 2.13 2.51
C VAL A 61 10.61 2.87 3.40
N PRO A 62 11.34 2.16 4.29
CA PRO A 62 12.48 2.73 5.00
C PRO A 62 13.46 3.45 4.08
N LYS A 63 14.04 4.57 4.53
CA LYS A 63 14.93 5.41 3.71
C LYS A 63 16.09 4.64 3.05
N ILE A 64 16.62 3.61 3.72
CA ILE A 64 17.69 2.76 3.19
C ILE A 64 17.28 1.96 1.94
N ASN A 65 15.98 1.70 1.75
CA ASN A 65 15.44 0.92 0.63
C ASN A 65 15.06 1.79 -0.58
N VAL A 66 15.05 3.12 -0.44
CA VAL A 66 14.48 4.02 -1.46
C VAL A 66 15.17 3.88 -2.81
N GLN A 67 16.51 3.83 -2.83
CA GLN A 67 17.26 3.73 -4.08
C GLN A 67 17.03 2.40 -4.77
N SER A 68 17.08 1.29 -4.03
CA SER A 68 16.82 -0.04 -4.58
C SER A 68 15.38 -0.18 -5.07
N THR A 69 14.39 0.33 -4.33
CA THR A 69 12.99 0.33 -4.77
C THR A 69 12.76 1.17 -6.03
N ARG A 70 13.41 2.34 -6.16
CA ARG A 70 13.32 3.17 -7.39
C ARG A 70 13.95 2.48 -8.60
N ALA A 71 15.03 1.74 -8.39
CA ALA A 71 15.69 0.99 -9.46
C ALA A 71 14.83 -0.16 -10.03
N VAL A 72 13.84 -0.65 -9.26
CA VAL A 72 12.93 -1.71 -9.71
C VAL A 72 11.99 -1.24 -10.82
N SER A 73 11.52 0.01 -10.78
CA SER A 73 10.68 0.58 -11.83
C SER A 73 10.58 2.11 -11.74
N PRO A 74 10.75 2.85 -12.85
CA PRO A 74 10.58 4.29 -12.89
C PRO A 74 9.12 4.74 -12.70
N ASN A 75 8.15 3.81 -12.79
CA ASN A 75 6.73 4.12 -12.63
C ASN A 75 6.29 4.20 -11.16
N LEU A 76 7.15 3.77 -10.21
CA LEU A 76 6.83 3.79 -8.79
C LEU A 76 7.09 5.18 -8.19
N ILE A 77 6.13 5.66 -7.39
CA ILE A 77 6.32 6.87 -6.58
C ILE A 77 6.83 6.43 -5.21
N VAL A 78 8.15 6.43 -5.04
CA VAL A 78 8.78 5.94 -3.80
C VAL A 78 8.90 7.05 -2.75
N ILE A 79 8.20 6.86 -1.62
CA ILE A 79 8.16 7.78 -0.47
C ILE A 79 9.02 7.22 0.67
N PRO A 80 10.05 7.95 1.15
CA PRO A 80 10.84 7.51 2.29
C PRO A 80 10.06 7.64 3.61
N LEU A 81 10.01 6.57 4.42
CA LEU A 81 9.70 6.72 5.84
C LEU A 81 10.83 7.49 6.54
N VAL A 82 10.45 8.32 7.51
CA VAL A 82 11.41 9.04 8.37
C VAL A 82 12.15 8.11 9.33
N ASP A 83 11.50 7.02 9.75
CA ASP A 83 12.07 6.00 10.62
C ASP A 83 12.16 4.64 9.89
N SER A 84 13.09 3.79 10.32
CA SER A 84 13.20 2.42 9.77
C SER A 84 12.10 1.46 10.24
N LYS A 85 11.32 1.88 11.24
CA LYS A 85 10.19 1.15 11.82
C LYS A 85 8.97 2.06 11.85
N LEU A 86 7.78 1.48 11.92
CA LEU A 86 6.55 2.24 12.06
C LEU A 86 6.44 2.81 13.49
N THR A 87 6.65 4.11 13.61
CA THR A 87 6.44 4.92 14.82
C THR A 87 5.29 5.90 14.58
N ARG A 88 4.76 6.49 15.65
CA ARG A 88 3.73 7.54 15.53
C ARG A 88 4.23 8.74 14.72
N GLY A 89 5.50 9.13 14.87
CA GLY A 89 6.13 10.20 14.09
C GLY A 89 6.19 9.86 12.61
N ALA A 90 6.55 8.61 12.27
CA ALA A 90 6.56 8.13 10.90
C ALA A 90 5.19 8.15 10.25
N VAL A 91 4.15 7.74 10.98
CA VAL A 91 2.76 7.77 10.51
C VAL A 91 2.28 9.20 10.28
N ASN A 92 2.50 10.13 11.21
CA ASN A 92 2.11 11.52 11.05
C ASN A 92 2.78 12.17 9.83
N LYS A 93 4.07 11.89 9.62
CA LYS A 93 4.77 12.41 8.44
C LYS A 93 4.24 11.79 7.14
N LEU A 94 4.00 10.48 7.15
CA LEU A 94 3.44 9.75 5.99
C LEU A 94 2.06 10.28 5.59
N LEU A 95 1.16 10.48 6.56
CA LEU A 95 -0.20 11.00 6.33
C LEU A 95 -0.21 12.41 5.73
N GLY A 96 0.84 13.19 5.93
CA GLY A 96 1.03 14.51 5.29
C GLY A 96 1.77 14.47 3.96
N GLN A 97 2.24 13.31 3.50
CA GLN A 97 2.96 13.13 2.22
C GLN A 97 2.14 12.36 1.18
N ILE A 98 1.24 11.48 1.62
CA ILE A 98 0.35 10.75 0.72
C ILE A 98 -0.82 11.62 0.28
N PRO A 99 -1.40 11.38 -0.91
CA PRO A 99 -2.63 12.05 -1.32
C PRO A 99 -3.79 11.76 -0.36
N ASP A 100 -4.71 12.71 -0.23
CA ASP A 100 -5.92 12.53 0.59
C ASP A 100 -6.95 11.63 -0.09
N ASP A 101 -6.88 11.49 -1.41
CA ASP A 101 -7.84 10.79 -2.26
C ASP A 101 -7.34 9.40 -2.71
N LEU A 102 -6.63 8.67 -1.85
CA LEU A 102 -6.21 7.29 -2.14
C LEU A 102 -7.44 6.36 -2.27
N ASP A 103 -7.40 5.42 -3.21
CA ASP A 103 -8.48 4.44 -3.39
C ASP A 103 -8.27 3.20 -2.52
N SER A 104 -7.00 2.82 -2.31
CA SER A 104 -6.65 1.66 -1.50
C SER A 104 -5.25 1.75 -0.90
N ALA A 105 -5.02 0.99 0.16
CA ALA A 105 -3.71 0.82 0.77
C ALA A 105 -3.45 -0.64 1.14
N THR A 106 -2.25 -1.13 0.86
CA THR A 106 -1.75 -2.42 1.33
C THR A 106 -0.62 -2.22 2.35
N ILE A 107 -0.72 -2.82 3.53
CA ILE A 107 0.17 -2.53 4.67
C ILE A 107 0.73 -3.83 5.26
N GLY A 108 2.03 -3.84 5.56
CA GLY A 108 2.64 -4.79 6.49
C GLY A 108 3.70 -5.73 5.89
N MET A 109 3.78 -5.85 4.57
CA MET A 109 4.78 -6.70 3.90
C MET A 109 6.21 -6.28 4.24
N GLY A 110 6.92 -7.10 5.02
CA GLY A 110 8.27 -6.81 5.48
C GLY A 110 8.40 -5.61 6.43
N LEU A 111 7.28 -5.05 6.91
CA LEU A 111 7.26 -3.87 7.79
C LEU A 111 7.67 -4.26 9.21
N SER A 112 8.45 -3.40 9.87
CA SER A 112 8.73 -3.51 11.30
C SER A 112 7.88 -2.50 12.07
N ILE A 113 6.97 -2.95 12.91
CA ILE A 113 6.12 -2.09 13.73
C ILE A 113 6.78 -1.92 15.10
N GLN A 114 7.14 -0.69 15.46
CA GLN A 114 7.70 -0.37 16.77
C GLN A 114 6.60 0.00 17.77
N ASP A 115 5.59 0.71 17.29
CA ASP A 115 4.48 1.23 18.09
C ASP A 115 3.14 0.71 17.54
N PRO A 116 2.45 -0.19 18.27
CA PRO A 116 1.11 -0.66 17.90
C PRO A 116 0.09 0.47 17.69
N GLU A 117 0.18 1.55 18.47
CA GLU A 117 -0.73 2.70 18.35
C GLU A 117 -0.47 3.50 17.07
N ALA A 118 0.75 3.44 16.52
CA ALA A 118 1.05 4.02 15.22
C ALA A 118 0.30 3.29 14.10
N LEU A 119 0.29 1.95 14.12
CA LEU A 119 -0.47 1.18 13.13
C LEU A 119 -1.98 1.46 13.25
N LYS A 120 -2.51 1.50 14.47
CA LYS A 120 -3.92 1.86 14.72
C LYS A 120 -4.25 3.25 14.18
N LEU A 121 -3.40 4.23 14.46
CA LEU A 121 -3.56 5.60 13.96
C LEU A 121 -3.60 5.61 12.42
N LEU A 122 -2.64 4.95 11.77
CA LEU A 122 -2.58 4.90 10.32
C LEU A 122 -3.84 4.25 9.71
N VAL A 123 -4.22 3.08 10.23
CA VAL A 123 -5.41 2.34 9.76
C VAL A 123 -6.65 3.20 9.93
N LYS A 124 -6.86 3.79 11.11
CA LYS A 124 -7.99 4.68 11.38
C LYS A 124 -8.01 5.87 10.42
N SER A 125 -6.89 6.57 10.28
CA SER A 125 -6.80 7.74 9.40
C SER A 125 -7.04 7.42 7.92
N LEU A 126 -6.69 6.22 7.46
CA LEU A 126 -6.99 5.78 6.10
C LEU A 126 -8.46 5.39 5.93
N LEU A 127 -9.06 4.70 6.92
CA LEU A 127 -10.50 4.40 6.91
C LEU A 127 -11.35 5.67 6.96
N ASP A 128 -10.96 6.66 7.77
CA ASP A 128 -11.62 7.97 7.84
C ASP A 128 -11.57 8.73 6.50
N ARG A 129 -10.65 8.35 5.58
CA ARG A 129 -10.53 8.86 4.20
C ARG A 129 -11.20 7.95 3.15
N ASP A 130 -12.01 6.97 3.58
CA ASP A 130 -12.66 5.97 2.71
C ASP A 130 -11.68 5.10 1.87
N VAL A 131 -10.45 4.90 2.39
CA VAL A 131 -9.44 4.08 1.72
C VAL A 131 -9.70 2.59 2.00
N ARG A 132 -9.77 1.77 0.96
CA ARG A 132 -9.89 0.31 1.10
C ARG A 132 -8.57 -0.31 1.56
N LEU A 133 -8.59 -1.06 2.66
CA LEU A 133 -7.38 -1.61 3.26
C LEU A 133 -7.18 -3.10 2.95
N SER A 134 -5.95 -3.45 2.61
CA SER A 134 -5.42 -4.81 2.62
C SER A 134 -4.30 -4.89 3.66
N LEU A 135 -4.55 -5.60 4.75
CA LEU A 135 -3.57 -5.84 5.80
C LEU A 135 -2.92 -7.20 5.54
N ASP A 136 -1.60 -7.23 5.53
CA ASP A 136 -0.82 -8.43 5.25
C ASP A 136 0.39 -8.54 6.18
N ALA A 137 0.93 -9.76 6.31
CA ALA A 137 2.13 -10.07 7.07
C ALA A 137 2.14 -9.42 8.46
N SER A 138 3.05 -8.48 8.72
CA SER A 138 3.21 -7.89 10.06
C SER A 138 2.00 -7.05 10.51
N ALA A 139 1.10 -6.67 9.60
CA ALA A 139 -0.11 -5.91 9.95
C ALA A 139 -1.29 -6.81 10.36
N LEU A 140 -1.15 -8.14 10.26
CA LEU A 140 -2.15 -9.11 10.73
C LEU A 140 -1.99 -9.32 12.25
N VAL A 141 -2.59 -8.41 13.02
CA VAL A 141 -2.46 -8.34 14.47
C VAL A 141 -3.83 -8.16 15.13
N ASN A 142 -4.00 -8.80 16.29
CA ASN A 142 -5.28 -8.88 17.01
C ASN A 142 -5.84 -7.52 17.50
N TYR A 143 -4.97 -6.51 17.65
CA TYR A 143 -5.38 -5.17 18.06
C TYR A 143 -5.84 -4.28 16.90
N ILE A 144 -5.86 -4.81 15.67
CA ILE A 144 -6.46 -4.18 14.48
C ILE A 144 -7.67 -4.99 14.00
N LEU A 145 -7.53 -6.31 13.93
CA LEU A 145 -8.58 -7.26 13.54
C LEU A 145 -8.90 -8.15 14.74
N PRO A 146 -10.00 -7.88 15.48
CA PRO A 146 -10.42 -8.73 16.60
C PRO A 146 -10.87 -10.13 16.13
#